data_AF-A0A960V0R9-F1
#
_entry.id   AF-A0A960V0R9-F1
#
_cell.length_a   1.000
_cell.length_b   1.000
_cell.length_c   1.000
_cell.angle_alpha   90.00
_cell.angle_beta   90.00
_cell.angle_gamma   90.00
#
_symmetry.space_group_name_H-M   'P 1'
#
loop_
_entity.id
_entity.type
_entity.pdbx_description
1 polymer ?
#
loop_
_entity_poly.entity_id
_entity_poly.type
_entity_poly.pdbx_seq_one_letter_code
_entity_poly.pdbx_strand_id
1 'polypeptide(L)'
;MNKKIVSIVLGAVCMTVALQAEDKEDLTPASGLRKASQGVVHLVLSPFQITIGVLEGIAAVPYFAASGLHQLNEQLALTQARISLDDTYESAYGKRLNEVNAEGDTGEVFRRMKHATSYFQKILKQYGVRDYNHFYLVSNDTMNKKGYTLFAVIYRPRLDISVKDKADQNKVRRFTIEDRLFYEAYQYDASGRPLDVVVDYGALGSDYYKTQKMQAILLTLAANSVVNFKRKPEYWAMERQWENGQYQQVLYQSNSKIKQTMGIN
;
A
#
# COMPACT_ATOMS: atom_id res chain seq x y z
N MET A 1 -43.49 -19.83 75.90
CA MET A 1 -43.15 -21.01 76.72
C MET A 1 -42.16 -21.85 75.92
N ASN A 2 -40.92 -21.98 76.41
CA ASN A 2 -39.98 -23.13 76.30
C ASN A 2 -40.26 -24.20 75.21
N LYS A 3 -39.34 -24.76 74.42
CA LYS A 3 -37.89 -25.03 74.60
C LYS A 3 -37.39 -25.79 73.34
N LYS A 4 -36.09 -25.60 73.03
CA LYS A 4 -35.09 -26.60 72.54
C LYS A 4 -35.18 -27.15 71.09
N ILE A 5 -34.18 -26.82 70.25
CA ILE A 5 -32.92 -27.54 69.92
C ILE A 5 -33.15 -28.78 69.04
N VAL A 6 -32.66 -28.75 67.79
CA VAL A 6 -31.86 -29.83 67.17
C VAL A 6 -30.85 -29.19 66.20
N SER A 7 -29.57 -29.42 66.48
CA SER A 7 -28.43 -29.14 65.60
C SER A 7 -28.33 -30.21 64.52
N ILE A 8 -28.07 -29.84 63.27
CA ILE A 8 -27.47 -30.73 62.27
C ILE A 8 -26.22 -30.05 61.73
N VAL A 9 -25.10 -30.70 62.02
CA VAL A 9 -23.77 -30.47 61.47
C VAL A 9 -23.78 -30.98 60.02
N LEU A 10 -23.35 -30.16 59.06
CA LEU A 10 -22.86 -30.69 57.78
C LEU A 10 -21.64 -29.88 57.33
N GLY A 11 -20.57 -30.62 57.05
CA GLY A 11 -19.20 -30.15 57.00
C GLY A 11 -18.90 -29.16 55.88
N ALA A 12 -18.04 -28.20 56.21
CA ALA A 12 -17.36 -27.35 55.26
C ALA A 12 -16.30 -28.16 54.50
N VAL A 13 -16.55 -28.43 53.22
CA VAL A 13 -15.52 -28.84 52.27
C VAL A 13 -14.83 -27.57 51.78
N CYS A 14 -13.57 -27.40 52.15
CA CYS A 14 -12.66 -26.43 51.53
C CYS A 14 -12.45 -26.82 50.06
N MET A 15 -12.99 -26.02 49.13
CA MET A 15 -12.45 -25.93 47.77
C MET A 15 -11.70 -24.60 47.63
N THR A 16 -10.39 -24.68 47.73
CA THR A 16 -9.47 -23.69 47.17
C THR A 16 -9.62 -23.69 45.65
N VAL A 17 -10.39 -22.75 45.11
CA VAL A 17 -10.33 -22.43 43.68
C VAL A 17 -9.25 -21.38 43.51
N ALA A 18 -8.16 -21.79 42.86
CA ALA A 18 -7.09 -20.92 42.45
C ALA A 18 -7.65 -19.81 41.55
N LEU A 19 -7.34 -18.55 41.86
CA LEU A 19 -7.43 -17.46 40.90
C LEU A 19 -6.45 -17.75 39.77
N GLN A 20 -6.92 -18.35 38.69
CA GLN A 20 -6.27 -18.22 37.40
C GLN A 20 -6.59 -16.82 36.90
N ALA A 21 -5.58 -15.96 36.88
CA ALA A 21 -5.62 -14.71 36.16
C ALA A 21 -5.90 -15.04 34.69
N GLU A 22 -7.09 -14.69 34.20
CA GLU A 22 -7.32 -14.55 32.78
C GLU A 22 -6.39 -13.46 32.28
N ASP A 23 -5.36 -13.85 31.54
CA ASP A 23 -4.60 -12.97 30.67
C ASP A 23 -5.60 -12.30 29.72
N LYS A 24 -5.99 -11.07 30.06
CA LYS A 24 -6.51 -10.15 29.06
C LYS A 24 -5.38 -9.92 28.06
N GLU A 25 -5.43 -10.62 26.93
CA GLU A 25 -4.68 -10.24 25.74
C GLU A 25 -5.01 -8.78 25.44
N ASP A 26 -4.06 -7.91 25.80
CA ASP A 26 -4.07 -6.51 25.42
C ASP A 26 -3.83 -6.47 23.90
N LEU A 27 -4.93 -6.54 23.14
CA LEU A 27 -5.01 -6.39 21.69
C LEU A 27 -4.64 -4.95 21.31
N THR A 28 -3.38 -4.59 21.52
CA THR A 28 -2.80 -3.39 20.95
C THR A 28 -2.73 -3.60 19.42
N PRO A 29 -3.28 -2.70 18.59
CA PRO A 29 -3.27 -2.83 17.12
C PRO A 29 -1.86 -3.04 16.55
N ALA A 30 -0.84 -2.55 17.26
CA ALA A 30 0.56 -2.68 16.90
C ALA A 30 1.09 -4.13 16.88
N SER A 31 0.58 -5.01 17.76
CA SER A 31 1.02 -6.41 17.81
C SER A 31 0.38 -7.24 16.67
N GLY A 32 -0.88 -6.96 16.35
CA GLY A 32 -1.61 -7.57 15.24
C GLY A 32 -1.07 -7.17 13.86
N LEU A 33 -0.66 -5.91 13.67
CA LEU A 33 -0.07 -5.42 12.41
C LEU A 33 1.29 -6.05 12.10
N ARG A 34 2.16 -6.22 13.11
CA ARG A 34 3.45 -6.91 12.93
C ARG A 34 3.26 -8.38 12.54
N LYS A 35 2.33 -9.09 13.20
CA LYS A 35 1.97 -10.47 12.84
C LYS A 35 1.32 -10.54 11.45
N ALA A 36 0.48 -9.56 11.07
CA ALA A 36 -0.16 -9.50 9.76
C ALA A 36 0.83 -9.23 8.62
N SER A 37 1.90 -8.43 8.85
CA SER A 37 2.99 -8.26 7.88
C SER A 37 3.92 -9.47 7.79
N GLN A 38 4.10 -10.21 8.89
CA GLN A 38 4.92 -11.44 8.91
C GLN A 38 4.22 -12.62 8.20
N GLY A 39 2.89 -12.68 8.21
CA GLY A 39 2.13 -13.73 7.51
C GLY A 39 2.13 -13.65 5.98
N VAL A 40 2.60 -12.54 5.40
CA VAL A 40 2.61 -12.34 3.93
C VAL A 40 3.87 -12.93 3.25
N VAL A 41 4.89 -13.28 4.04
CA VAL A 41 6.24 -13.62 3.55
C VAL A 41 6.33 -14.99 2.85
N HIS A 42 5.30 -15.85 2.94
CA HIS A 42 5.27 -17.18 2.33
C HIS A 42 3.98 -17.49 1.53
N LEU A 43 3.35 -16.49 0.95
CA LEU A 43 2.16 -16.70 0.12
C LEU A 43 2.55 -17.13 -1.29
N VAL A 44 2.23 -18.39 -1.64
CA VAL A 44 2.13 -18.81 -3.04
C VAL A 44 0.73 -18.46 -3.51
N LEU A 45 0.62 -17.42 -4.31
CA LEU A 45 -0.66 -16.96 -4.83
C LEU A 45 -1.13 -17.86 -5.99
N SER A 46 -2.41 -18.22 -5.98
CA SER A 46 -3.07 -18.82 -7.13
C SER A 46 -3.20 -17.81 -8.29
N PRO A 47 -3.39 -18.26 -9.54
CA PRO A 47 -3.61 -17.36 -10.68
C PRO A 47 -4.75 -16.37 -10.43
N PHE A 48 -5.86 -16.84 -9.84
CA PHE A 48 -7.00 -16.00 -9.48
C PHE A 48 -6.64 -14.91 -8.46
N GLN A 49 -5.86 -15.25 -7.44
CA GLN A 49 -5.38 -14.28 -6.45
C GLN A 49 -4.47 -13.23 -7.10
N ILE A 50 -3.65 -13.62 -8.07
CA ILE A 50 -2.79 -12.69 -8.81
C ILE A 50 -3.65 -11.72 -9.63
N THR A 51 -4.67 -12.20 -10.34
CA THR A 51 -5.63 -11.33 -11.05
C THR A 51 -6.24 -10.30 -10.11
N ILE A 52 -6.73 -10.76 -8.95
CA ILE A 52 -7.32 -9.87 -7.96
C ILE A 52 -6.30 -8.87 -7.43
N GLY A 53 -5.06 -9.29 -7.15
CA GLY A 53 -3.99 -8.39 -6.74
C GLY A 53 -3.71 -7.30 -7.78
N VAL A 54 -3.71 -7.62 -9.07
CA VAL A 54 -3.60 -6.63 -10.15
C VAL A 54 -4.79 -5.65 -10.15
N LEU A 55 -6.00 -6.15 -9.91
CA LEU A 55 -7.21 -5.33 -9.79
C LEU A 55 -7.20 -4.45 -8.53
N GLU A 56 -6.58 -4.89 -7.44
CA GLU A 56 -6.38 -4.07 -6.24
C GLU A 56 -5.27 -3.02 -6.42
N GLY A 57 -4.27 -3.28 -7.26
CA GLY A 57 -3.26 -2.29 -7.64
C GLY A 57 -2.15 -2.13 -6.59
N ILE A 58 -1.73 -0.90 -6.31
CA ILE A 58 -0.56 -0.62 -5.43
C ILE A 58 -0.71 -1.30 -4.07
N ALA A 59 -1.91 -1.31 -3.50
CA ALA A 59 -2.13 -1.89 -2.18
C ALA A 59 -1.80 -3.40 -2.11
N ALA A 60 -1.81 -4.11 -3.25
CA ALA A 60 -1.49 -5.54 -3.32
C ALA A 60 0.02 -5.86 -3.39
N VAL A 61 0.90 -4.86 -3.54
CA VAL A 61 2.36 -5.05 -3.64
C VAL A 61 2.92 -6.01 -2.58
N PRO A 62 2.56 -5.94 -1.28
CA PRO A 62 3.11 -6.84 -0.27
C PRO A 62 2.90 -8.33 -0.56
N TYR A 63 1.77 -8.68 -1.19
CA TYR A 63 1.36 -10.05 -1.46
C TYR A 63 2.18 -10.73 -2.55
N PHE A 64 2.85 -9.93 -3.39
CA PHE A 64 3.73 -10.43 -4.44
C PHE A 64 5.18 -10.59 -3.99
N ALA A 65 5.52 -10.20 -2.76
CA ALA A 65 6.91 -10.19 -2.28
C ALA A 65 7.58 -11.58 -2.34
N ALA A 66 6.83 -12.62 -1.98
CA ALA A 66 7.31 -14.01 -1.97
C ALA A 66 7.39 -14.65 -3.36
N SER A 67 6.71 -14.09 -4.37
CA SER A 67 6.67 -14.66 -5.71
C SER A 67 7.95 -14.39 -6.49
N GLY A 68 8.46 -15.36 -7.23
CA GLY A 68 9.55 -15.14 -8.18
C GLY A 68 9.10 -14.26 -9.34
N LEU A 69 9.99 -13.43 -9.91
CA LEU A 69 9.60 -12.49 -10.96
C LEU A 69 9.09 -13.18 -12.23
N HIS A 70 9.76 -14.26 -12.68
CA HIS A 70 9.31 -15.02 -13.86
C HIS A 70 7.94 -15.65 -13.65
N GLN A 71 7.75 -16.31 -12.50
CA GLN A 71 6.46 -16.89 -12.14
C GLN A 71 5.38 -15.81 -12.10
N LEU A 72 5.63 -14.68 -11.46
CA LEU A 72 4.67 -13.58 -11.40
C LEU A 72 4.36 -13.04 -12.80
N ASN A 73 5.36 -12.89 -13.68
CA ASN A 73 5.17 -12.44 -15.05
C ASN A 73 4.32 -13.41 -15.88
N GLU A 74 4.58 -14.72 -15.78
CA GLU A 74 3.75 -15.75 -16.43
C GLU A 74 2.29 -15.66 -15.96
N GLN A 75 2.08 -15.47 -14.66
CA GLN A 75 0.73 -15.33 -14.11
C GLN A 75 0.07 -14.02 -14.54
N LEU A 76 0.80 -12.90 -14.64
CA LEU A 76 0.28 -11.67 -15.21
C LEU A 76 -0.16 -11.86 -16.67
N ALA A 77 0.62 -12.61 -17.46
CA ALA A 77 0.27 -12.92 -18.84
C ALA A 77 -0.99 -13.81 -18.93
N LEU A 78 -1.09 -14.86 -18.11
CA LEU A 78 -2.27 -15.74 -18.05
C LEU A 78 -3.55 -15.00 -17.66
N THR A 79 -3.41 -13.97 -16.83
CA THR A 79 -4.52 -13.16 -16.33
C THR A 79 -4.87 -11.97 -17.23
N GLN A 80 -4.24 -11.90 -18.41
CA GLN A 80 -4.42 -10.83 -19.41
C GLN A 80 -4.19 -9.42 -18.83
N ALA A 81 -3.26 -9.30 -17.87
CA ALA A 81 -2.79 -8.00 -17.43
C ALA A 81 -2.28 -7.23 -18.64
N ARG A 82 -2.70 -5.97 -18.78
CA ARG A 82 -2.36 -5.17 -19.97
C ARG A 82 -0.86 -4.91 -20.01
N ILE A 83 -0.27 -4.63 -18.85
CA ILE A 83 1.16 -4.37 -18.72
C ILE A 83 1.76 -5.49 -17.87
N SER A 84 2.74 -6.20 -18.44
CA SER A 84 3.45 -7.28 -17.77
C SER A 84 4.66 -6.74 -16.96
N LEU A 85 5.32 -7.63 -16.20
CA LEU A 85 6.59 -7.29 -15.59
C LEU A 85 7.68 -7.16 -16.65
N ASP A 86 7.67 -8.00 -17.69
CA ASP A 86 8.64 -7.90 -18.80
C ASP A 86 8.57 -6.54 -19.49
N ASP A 87 7.35 -6.05 -19.79
CA ASP A 87 7.14 -4.70 -20.35
C ASP A 87 7.69 -3.63 -19.40
N THR A 88 7.46 -3.80 -18.10
CA THR A 88 7.94 -2.87 -17.07
C THR A 88 9.46 -2.83 -17.04
N TYR A 89 10.13 -3.98 -17.10
CA TYR A 89 11.58 -4.08 -17.11
C TYR A 89 12.16 -3.45 -18.39
N GLU A 90 11.58 -3.75 -19.55
CA GLU A 90 12.04 -3.24 -20.84
C GLU A 90 11.89 -1.71 -20.90
N SER A 91 10.72 -1.18 -20.51
CA SER A 91 10.46 0.27 -20.50
C SER A 91 11.26 1.05 -19.46
N ALA A 92 11.31 0.56 -18.23
CA ALA A 92 11.88 1.32 -17.11
C ALA A 92 13.40 1.21 -17.07
N TYR A 93 13.93 -0.01 -17.26
CA TYR A 93 15.32 -0.36 -17.01
C TYR A 93 16.08 -0.75 -18.29
N GLY A 94 15.41 -0.83 -19.45
CA GLY A 94 16.06 -1.15 -20.72
C GLY A 94 16.56 -2.59 -20.83
N LYS A 95 16.01 -3.50 -20.03
CA LYS A 95 16.34 -4.93 -19.98
C LYS A 95 15.08 -5.75 -20.01
N ARG A 96 15.10 -6.91 -20.66
CA ARG A 96 14.01 -7.89 -20.53
C ARG A 96 14.17 -8.71 -19.27
N LEU A 97 13.09 -9.30 -18.80
CA LEU A 97 13.09 -10.08 -17.57
C LEU A 97 13.96 -11.35 -17.72
N ASN A 98 14.09 -11.90 -18.92
CA ASN A 98 15.00 -13.03 -19.19
C ASN A 98 16.49 -12.64 -19.28
N GLU A 99 16.82 -11.35 -19.24
CA GLU A 99 18.20 -10.83 -19.25
C GLU A 99 18.71 -10.46 -17.84
N VAL A 100 17.86 -10.60 -16.81
CA VAL A 100 18.19 -10.26 -15.42
C VAL A 100 18.22 -11.51 -14.54
N ASN A 101 18.85 -11.41 -13.38
CA ASN A 101 18.89 -12.51 -12.41
C ASN A 101 17.50 -12.72 -11.76
N ALA A 102 17.38 -13.76 -10.92
CA ALA A 102 16.12 -14.07 -10.24
C ALA A 102 15.59 -12.95 -9.33
N GLU A 103 16.48 -12.09 -8.83
CA GLU A 103 16.13 -10.90 -8.03
C GLU A 103 15.74 -9.69 -8.91
N GLY A 104 15.89 -9.81 -10.23
CA GLY A 104 15.61 -8.74 -11.19
C GLY A 104 16.50 -7.52 -11.01
N ASP A 105 17.70 -7.71 -10.48
CA ASP A 105 18.60 -6.60 -10.20
C ASP A 105 19.40 -6.21 -11.46
N THR A 106 19.15 -5.01 -11.97
CA THR A 106 19.93 -4.35 -13.03
C THR A 106 20.90 -3.30 -12.46
N GLY A 107 20.94 -3.13 -11.13
CA GLY A 107 21.64 -2.05 -10.46
C GLY A 107 20.87 -0.73 -10.41
N GLU A 108 19.60 -0.70 -10.86
CA GLU A 108 18.79 0.52 -10.91
C GLU A 108 17.66 0.48 -9.87
N VAL A 109 17.76 1.33 -8.85
CA VAL A 109 16.67 1.59 -7.90
C VAL A 109 16.35 3.08 -7.84
N PHE A 110 15.06 3.42 -7.82
CA PHE A 110 14.65 4.78 -7.52
C PHE A 110 14.65 5.04 -6.01
N ARG A 111 15.11 6.23 -5.62
CA ARG A 111 15.08 6.71 -4.22
C ARG A 111 14.22 7.95 -4.04
N ARG A 112 13.75 8.54 -5.14
CA ARG A 112 12.98 9.79 -5.18
C ARG A 112 11.79 9.60 -6.11
N MET A 113 10.65 10.17 -5.74
CA MET A 113 9.44 10.08 -6.55
C MET A 113 9.56 10.70 -7.94
N LYS A 114 10.48 11.68 -8.13
CA LYS A 114 10.86 12.17 -9.46
C LYS A 114 11.37 11.04 -10.38
N HIS A 115 12.26 10.18 -9.88
CA HIS A 115 12.80 9.06 -10.65
C HIS A 115 11.74 7.96 -10.82
N ALA A 116 10.99 7.65 -9.76
CA ALA A 116 9.89 6.68 -9.80
C ALA A 116 8.85 7.07 -10.86
N THR A 117 8.45 8.34 -10.88
CA THR A 117 7.55 8.92 -11.90
C THR A 117 8.17 8.83 -13.28
N SER A 118 9.46 9.13 -13.46
CA SER A 118 10.11 9.02 -14.77
C SER A 118 10.01 7.60 -15.34
N TYR A 119 10.32 6.58 -14.54
CA TYR A 119 10.15 5.17 -14.94
C TYR A 119 8.69 4.83 -15.23
N PHE A 120 7.78 5.23 -14.33
CA PHE A 120 6.35 5.05 -14.50
C PHE A 120 5.82 5.64 -15.82
N GLN A 121 6.21 6.87 -16.14
CA GLN A 121 5.81 7.57 -17.36
C GLN A 121 6.42 6.92 -18.62
N LYS A 122 7.63 6.35 -18.55
CA LYS A 122 8.19 5.57 -19.68
C LYS A 122 7.33 4.36 -20.00
N ILE A 123 6.88 3.62 -18.98
CA ILE A 123 5.98 2.45 -19.14
C ILE A 123 4.68 2.88 -19.81
N LEU A 124 4.03 3.92 -19.27
CA LEU A 124 2.77 4.44 -19.83
C LEU A 124 2.94 4.91 -21.28
N LYS A 125 4.06 5.56 -21.60
CA LYS A 125 4.39 6.01 -22.96
C LYS A 125 4.54 4.83 -23.91
N GLN A 126 5.31 3.80 -23.54
CA GLN A 126 5.51 2.60 -24.36
C GLN A 126 4.18 1.90 -24.66
N TYR A 127 3.25 1.93 -23.70
CA TYR A 127 1.92 1.33 -23.84
C TYR A 127 0.87 2.25 -24.51
N GLY A 128 1.30 3.40 -25.05
CA GLY A 128 0.44 4.30 -25.83
C GLY A 128 -0.59 5.09 -25.02
N VAL A 129 -0.38 5.25 -23.70
CA VAL A 129 -1.26 6.07 -22.86
C VAL A 129 -1.14 7.54 -23.27
N ARG A 130 -2.28 8.16 -23.62
CA ARG A 130 -2.34 9.60 -23.90
C ARG A 130 -2.08 10.41 -22.64
N ASP A 131 -1.44 11.56 -22.80
CA ASP A 131 -1.10 12.46 -21.69
C ASP A 131 -0.32 11.73 -20.57
N TYR A 132 0.51 10.74 -20.93
CA TYR A 132 1.29 9.94 -19.98
C TYR A 132 2.13 10.82 -19.03
N ASN A 133 2.57 11.98 -19.52
CA ASN A 133 3.35 12.98 -18.79
C ASN A 133 2.55 13.71 -17.68
N HIS A 134 1.23 13.54 -17.64
CA HIS A 134 0.35 14.05 -16.59
C HIS A 134 0.02 13.00 -15.53
N PHE A 135 0.49 11.76 -15.66
CA PHE A 135 0.39 10.75 -14.62
C PHE A 135 1.64 10.72 -13.75
N TYR A 136 1.45 10.77 -12.44
CA TYR A 136 2.54 10.80 -11.46
C TYR A 136 2.37 9.69 -10.44
N LEU A 137 3.48 9.02 -10.12
CA LEU A 137 3.58 8.21 -8.92
C LEU A 137 4.12 9.11 -7.82
N VAL A 138 3.31 9.35 -6.80
CA VAL A 138 3.58 10.29 -5.70
C VAL A 138 3.60 9.56 -4.36
N SER A 139 4.19 10.18 -3.35
CA SER A 139 4.22 9.62 -1.99
C SER A 139 3.88 10.64 -0.92
N ASN A 140 3.31 10.15 0.17
CA ASN A 140 3.19 10.86 1.43
C ASN A 140 4.10 10.17 2.46
N ASP A 141 5.22 10.83 2.73
CA ASP A 141 6.32 10.30 3.54
C ASP A 141 6.24 10.71 5.02
N THR A 142 5.12 11.29 5.47
CA THR A 142 4.96 11.77 6.86
C THR A 142 5.19 10.69 7.92
N MET A 143 4.97 9.42 7.56
CA MET A 143 5.16 8.24 8.43
C MET A 143 6.43 7.43 8.12
N ASN A 144 7.36 7.94 7.30
CA ASN A 144 8.58 7.21 6.94
C ASN A 144 9.43 6.83 8.17
N LYS A 145 9.47 7.69 9.21
CA LYS A 145 10.16 7.39 10.48
C LYS A 145 9.56 6.20 11.23
N LYS A 146 8.32 5.82 10.94
CA LYS A 146 7.64 4.63 11.45
C LYS A 146 7.78 3.42 10.52
N GLY A 147 8.46 3.58 9.39
CA GLY A 147 8.71 2.52 8.41
C GLY A 147 7.60 2.35 7.38
N TYR A 148 6.74 3.36 7.17
CA TYR A 148 5.62 3.27 6.24
C TYR A 148 5.50 4.49 5.32
N THR A 149 5.00 4.25 4.11
CA THR A 149 4.76 5.27 3.08
C THR A 149 3.40 5.05 2.44
N LEU A 150 2.66 6.13 2.22
CA LEU A 150 1.42 6.10 1.45
C LEU A 150 1.73 6.53 0.02
N PHE A 151 1.62 5.60 -0.93
CA PHE A 151 1.79 5.89 -2.35
C PHE A 151 0.46 6.19 -3.02
N ALA A 152 0.49 7.00 -4.07
CA ALA A 152 -0.65 7.20 -4.96
C ALA A 152 -0.22 7.37 -6.41
N VAL A 153 -1.09 6.94 -7.32
CA VAL A 153 -1.07 7.34 -8.73
C VAL A 153 -2.06 8.46 -8.90
N ILE A 154 -1.61 9.60 -9.42
CA ILE A 154 -2.45 10.74 -9.71
C ILE A 154 -2.39 11.10 -11.18
N TYR A 155 -3.48 11.63 -11.71
CA TYR A 155 -3.50 12.44 -12.91
C TYR A 155 -3.52 13.91 -12.51
N ARG A 156 -2.54 14.68 -13.00
CA ARG A 156 -2.42 16.12 -12.79
C ARG A 156 -2.19 16.83 -14.13
N PRO A 157 -3.12 17.69 -14.57
CA PRO A 157 -3.05 18.33 -15.89
C PRO A 157 -2.05 19.50 -15.99
N ARG A 158 -1.36 19.86 -14.90
CA ARG A 158 -0.46 21.03 -14.83
C ARG A 158 0.95 20.61 -14.38
N LEU A 159 1.96 21.15 -15.05
CA LEU A 159 3.38 20.94 -14.72
C LEU A 159 3.92 21.94 -13.68
N ASP A 160 3.12 22.96 -13.37
CA ASP A 160 3.31 23.87 -12.26
C ASP A 160 2.01 23.98 -11.45
N ILE A 161 2.13 23.98 -10.14
CA ILE A 161 1.00 24.03 -9.23
C ILE A 161 1.20 25.13 -8.21
N SER A 162 0.12 25.81 -7.86
CA SER A 162 0.06 26.70 -6.71
C SER A 162 -0.91 26.10 -5.72
N VAL A 163 -0.44 25.74 -4.54
CA VAL A 163 -1.19 24.98 -3.52
C VAL A 163 -0.97 25.58 -2.14
N LYS A 164 -1.90 25.32 -1.22
CA LYS A 164 -1.70 25.62 0.19
C LYS A 164 -0.72 24.58 0.77
N ASP A 165 0.23 25.04 1.57
CA ASP A 165 1.18 24.17 2.27
C ASP A 165 0.40 23.24 3.21
N LYS A 166 0.72 21.94 3.18
CA LYS A 166 0.03 20.93 4.00
C LYS A 166 0.30 21.09 5.49
N ALA A 167 1.47 21.64 5.87
CA ALA A 167 1.81 21.93 7.26
C ALA A 167 1.32 23.31 7.72
N ASP A 168 1.10 24.24 6.79
CA ASP A 168 0.56 25.58 7.06
C ASP A 168 -0.40 26.03 5.97
N GLN A 169 -1.70 25.80 6.19
CA GLN A 169 -2.73 26.09 5.18
C GLN A 169 -2.90 27.59 4.85
N ASN A 170 -2.27 28.49 5.60
CA ASN A 170 -2.27 29.92 5.29
C ASN A 170 -1.19 30.30 4.27
N LYS A 171 -0.22 29.42 4.04
CA LYS A 171 0.90 29.68 3.15
C LYS A 171 0.63 29.08 1.77
N VAL A 172 0.57 29.92 0.75
CA VAL A 172 0.53 29.49 -0.65
C VAL A 172 1.97 29.28 -1.15
N ARG A 173 2.21 28.13 -1.77
CA ARG A 173 3.50 27.81 -2.41
C ARG A 173 3.27 27.41 -3.85
N ARG A 174 4.28 27.69 -4.69
CA ARG A 174 4.34 27.24 -6.07
C ARG A 174 5.38 26.14 -6.19
N PHE A 175 5.03 25.06 -6.87
CA PHE A 175 5.91 23.93 -7.15
C PHE A 175 5.88 23.61 -8.64
N THR A 176 7.01 23.11 -9.13
CA THR A 176 7.23 22.63 -10.49
C THR A 176 7.77 21.20 -10.44
N ILE A 177 7.91 20.54 -11.59
CA ILE A 177 8.49 19.19 -11.70
C ILE A 177 9.92 19.06 -11.12
N GLU A 178 10.60 20.16 -10.84
CA GLU A 178 11.92 20.17 -10.20
C GLU A 178 11.82 20.09 -8.67
N ASP A 179 10.68 20.45 -8.09
CA ASP A 179 10.47 20.52 -6.66
C ASP A 179 10.06 19.16 -6.08
N ARG A 180 10.68 18.77 -4.95
CA ARG A 180 10.31 17.53 -4.25
C ARG A 180 8.82 17.47 -3.91
N LEU A 181 8.28 18.58 -3.41
CA LEU A 181 6.88 18.69 -2.97
C LEU A 181 5.89 18.65 -4.13
N PHE A 182 6.34 18.82 -5.38
CA PHE A 182 5.48 18.55 -6.52
C PHE A 182 5.06 17.08 -6.57
N TYR A 183 5.86 16.15 -6.05
CA TYR A 183 5.56 14.72 -6.04
C TYR A 183 4.77 14.27 -4.80
N GLU A 184 3.93 15.16 -4.25
CA GLU A 184 2.86 14.87 -3.31
C GLU A 184 1.51 15.06 -3.99
N ALA A 185 0.46 14.41 -3.48
CA ALA A 185 -0.91 14.59 -3.95
C ALA A 185 -1.55 15.85 -3.34
N TYR A 186 -2.30 16.61 -4.14
CA TYR A 186 -3.04 17.79 -3.72
C TYR A 186 -4.47 17.75 -4.28
N GLN A 187 -5.45 17.71 -3.39
CA GLN A 187 -6.86 17.68 -3.80
C GLN A 187 -7.28 18.97 -4.52
N TYR A 188 -6.78 20.11 -4.03
CA TYR A 188 -7.18 21.45 -4.50
C TYR A 188 -5.95 22.33 -4.76
N ASP A 189 -6.08 23.22 -5.74
CA ASP A 189 -5.16 24.34 -5.92
C ASP A 189 -5.40 25.46 -4.89
N ALA A 190 -4.54 26.48 -4.87
CA ALA A 190 -4.62 27.59 -3.93
C ALA A 190 -5.94 28.40 -4.04
N SER A 191 -6.63 28.32 -5.18
CA SER A 191 -7.94 28.94 -5.41
C SER A 191 -9.13 28.03 -5.03
N GLY A 192 -8.86 26.83 -4.51
CA GLY A 192 -9.89 25.86 -4.12
C GLY A 192 -10.45 25.03 -5.27
N ARG A 193 -9.86 25.08 -6.47
CA ARG A 193 -10.31 24.26 -7.61
C ARG A 193 -9.69 22.86 -7.52
N PRO A 194 -10.41 21.80 -7.92
CA PRO A 194 -9.83 20.45 -7.99
C PRO A 194 -8.55 20.43 -8.83
N LEU A 195 -7.52 19.74 -8.32
CA LEU A 195 -6.20 19.68 -8.95
C LEU A 195 -5.86 18.26 -9.40
N ASP A 196 -5.70 17.34 -8.45
CA ASP A 196 -5.34 15.95 -8.75
C ASP A 196 -6.56 15.03 -8.80
N VAL A 197 -6.54 14.09 -9.73
CA VAL A 197 -7.45 12.93 -9.75
C VAL A 197 -6.67 11.70 -9.35
N VAL A 198 -7.10 11.03 -8.28
CA VAL A 198 -6.41 9.82 -7.78
C VAL A 198 -6.92 8.60 -8.54
N VAL A 199 -5.98 7.92 -9.20
CA VAL A 199 -6.22 6.70 -9.97
C VAL A 199 -6.13 5.48 -9.05
N ASP A 200 -5.11 5.44 -8.20
CA ASP A 200 -4.82 4.32 -7.31
C ASP A 200 -4.01 4.77 -6.09
N TYR A 201 -4.00 3.96 -5.03
CA TYR A 201 -3.18 4.22 -3.85
C TYR A 201 -2.88 2.95 -3.06
N GLY A 202 -1.87 3.01 -2.19
CA GLY A 202 -1.60 1.95 -1.22
C GLY A 202 -0.59 2.36 -0.16
N ALA A 203 -0.86 1.93 1.08
CA ALA A 203 0.04 2.12 2.20
C ALA A 203 1.00 0.92 2.29
N LEU A 204 2.31 1.18 2.18
CA LEU A 204 3.33 0.13 2.12
C LEU A 204 4.34 0.30 3.26
N GLY A 205 4.75 -0.84 3.84
CA GLY A 205 5.94 -0.91 4.67
C GLY A 205 7.21 -0.72 3.84
N SER A 206 8.26 -0.18 4.46
CA SER A 206 9.49 0.21 3.75
C SER A 206 10.20 -0.93 3.02
N ASP A 207 10.01 -2.16 3.48
CA ASP A 207 10.66 -3.33 2.86
C ASP A 207 10.00 -3.72 1.53
N TYR A 208 8.79 -3.23 1.25
CA TYR A 208 8.05 -3.52 0.01
C TYR A 208 8.32 -2.54 -1.13
N TYR A 209 9.35 -1.70 -1.04
CA TYR A 209 9.77 -0.81 -2.14
C TYR A 209 11.27 -0.48 -2.15
N LYS A 210 12.10 -1.20 -1.39
CA LYS A 210 13.56 -0.98 -1.33
C LYS A 210 14.35 -1.69 -2.43
N THR A 211 13.88 -2.85 -2.88
CA THR A 211 14.57 -3.65 -3.91
C THR A 211 14.00 -3.35 -5.29
N GLN A 212 14.81 -3.53 -6.33
CA GLN A 212 14.37 -3.32 -7.71
C GLN A 212 13.19 -4.22 -8.07
N LYS A 213 13.20 -5.49 -7.65
CA LYS A 213 12.04 -6.40 -7.73
C LYS A 213 10.75 -5.75 -7.26
N MET A 214 10.74 -5.24 -6.02
CA MET A 214 9.53 -4.66 -5.43
C MET A 214 9.13 -3.35 -6.11
N GLN A 215 10.12 -2.55 -6.54
CA GLN A 215 9.88 -1.34 -7.31
C GLN A 215 9.28 -1.64 -8.69
N ALA A 216 9.75 -2.67 -9.38
CA ALA A 216 9.17 -3.14 -10.64
C ALA A 216 7.71 -3.56 -10.45
N ILE A 217 7.42 -4.39 -9.44
CA ILE A 217 6.05 -4.80 -9.10
C ILE A 217 5.15 -3.58 -8.82
N LEU A 218 5.63 -2.63 -8.01
CA LEU A 218 4.91 -1.38 -7.73
C LEU A 218 4.60 -0.60 -9.01
N LEU A 219 5.58 -0.44 -9.90
CA LEU A 219 5.41 0.26 -11.18
C LEU A 219 4.42 -0.46 -12.11
N THR A 220 4.52 -1.78 -12.21
CA THR A 220 3.60 -2.60 -13.03
C THR A 220 2.16 -2.46 -12.56
N LEU A 221 1.92 -2.56 -11.25
CA LEU A 221 0.57 -2.45 -10.67
C LEU A 221 0.01 -1.04 -10.81
N ALA A 222 0.84 -0.02 -10.55
CA ALA A 222 0.48 1.37 -10.77
C ALA A 222 0.09 1.64 -12.24
N ALA A 223 0.84 1.10 -13.19
CA ALA A 223 0.60 1.30 -14.62
C ALA A 223 -0.68 0.58 -15.07
N ASN A 224 -0.91 -0.65 -14.60
CA ASN A 224 -2.15 -1.38 -14.83
C ASN A 224 -3.36 -0.60 -14.28
N SER A 225 -3.25 0.07 -13.13
CA SER A 225 -4.32 0.91 -12.60
C SER A 225 -4.70 2.07 -13.53
N VAL A 226 -3.73 2.68 -14.23
CA VAL A 226 -3.99 3.74 -15.23
C VAL A 226 -4.71 3.19 -16.46
N VAL A 227 -4.18 2.11 -17.06
CA VAL A 227 -4.77 1.55 -18.30
C VAL A 227 -6.11 0.86 -18.06
N ASN A 228 -6.45 0.56 -16.81
CA ASN A 228 -7.77 0.08 -16.39
C ASN A 228 -8.69 1.21 -15.93
N PHE A 229 -8.30 2.48 -16.12
CA PHE A 229 -9.09 3.67 -15.82
C PHE A 229 -9.64 3.71 -14.38
N LYS A 230 -8.88 3.18 -13.41
CA LYS A 230 -9.29 3.17 -12.02
C LYS A 230 -9.43 4.61 -11.49
N ARG A 231 -10.29 4.77 -10.48
CA ARG A 231 -10.43 5.99 -9.70
C ARG A 231 -10.63 5.63 -8.24
N LYS A 232 -9.95 6.35 -7.34
CA LYS A 232 -10.01 6.14 -5.90
C LYS A 232 -10.31 7.45 -5.16
N PRO A 233 -11.53 8.01 -5.29
CA PRO A 233 -11.88 9.27 -4.63
C PRO A 233 -11.78 9.21 -3.09
N GLU A 234 -11.85 8.01 -2.51
CA GLU A 234 -11.68 7.75 -1.08
C GLU A 234 -10.26 8.03 -0.57
N TYR A 235 -9.26 8.13 -1.46
CA TYR A 235 -7.87 8.43 -1.09
C TYR A 235 -7.75 9.67 -0.20
N TRP A 236 -8.49 10.73 -0.49
CA TRP A 236 -8.38 11.98 0.28
C TRP A 236 -8.78 11.81 1.75
N ALA A 237 -9.73 10.90 2.04
CA ALA A 237 -10.07 10.57 3.42
C ALA A 237 -8.96 9.75 4.08
N MET A 238 -8.35 8.81 3.34
CA MET A 238 -7.23 7.99 3.82
C MET A 238 -5.98 8.84 4.08
N GLU A 239 -5.66 9.78 3.21
CA GLU A 239 -4.53 10.71 3.38
C GLU A 239 -4.70 11.56 4.63
N ARG A 240 -5.90 12.10 4.89
CA ARG A 240 -6.17 12.84 6.13
C ARG A 240 -5.97 11.99 7.38
N GLN A 241 -6.45 10.74 7.38
CA GLN A 241 -6.21 9.81 8.48
C GLN A 241 -4.71 9.54 8.66
N TRP A 242 -3.99 9.34 7.56
CA TRP A 242 -2.55 9.14 7.55
C TRP A 242 -1.79 10.31 8.16
N GLU A 243 -2.07 11.54 7.72
CA GLU A 243 -1.45 12.77 8.22
C GLU A 243 -1.77 13.04 9.69
N ASN A 244 -2.96 12.65 10.15
CA ASN A 244 -3.36 12.71 11.56
C ASN A 244 -2.77 11.59 12.43
N GLY A 245 -1.84 10.79 11.90
CA GLY A 245 -1.16 9.73 12.64
C GLY A 245 -1.97 8.42 12.78
N GLN A 246 -3.12 8.29 12.12
CA GLN A 246 -3.95 7.09 12.10
C GLN A 246 -3.48 6.06 11.05
N TYR A 247 -2.18 6.07 10.69
CA TYR A 247 -1.60 5.25 9.63
C TYR A 247 -1.77 3.73 9.86
N GLN A 248 -1.78 3.29 11.12
CA GLN A 248 -2.03 1.88 11.46
C GLN A 248 -3.44 1.44 11.06
N GLN A 249 -4.43 2.30 11.23
CA GLN A 249 -5.80 2.03 10.82
C GLN A 249 -5.92 1.97 9.29
N VAL A 250 -5.27 2.90 8.59
CA VAL A 250 -5.21 2.90 7.11
C VAL A 250 -4.59 1.59 6.60
N LEU A 251 -3.46 1.16 7.18
CA LEU A 251 -2.81 -0.11 6.85
C LEU A 251 -3.72 -1.30 7.13
N TYR A 252 -4.33 -1.36 8.32
CA TYR A 252 -5.22 -2.45 8.69
C TYR A 252 -6.43 -2.54 7.76
N GLN A 253 -7.10 -1.42 7.47
CA GLN A 253 -8.25 -1.38 6.57
C GLN A 253 -7.89 -1.81 5.15
N SER A 254 -6.77 -1.29 4.63
CA SER A 254 -6.24 -1.68 3.31
C SER A 254 -5.93 -3.17 3.26
N ASN A 255 -5.25 -3.69 4.29
CA ASN A 255 -4.83 -5.08 4.33
C ASN A 255 -6.02 -6.03 4.47
N SER A 256 -6.94 -5.75 5.39
CA SER A 256 -8.14 -6.57 5.60
C SER A 256 -9.01 -6.64 4.36
N LYS A 257 -9.19 -5.50 3.65
CA LYS A 257 -9.90 -5.46 2.38
C LYS A 257 -9.25 -6.36 1.33
N ILE A 258 -7.93 -6.25 1.15
CA ILE A 258 -7.22 -7.05 0.14
C ILE A 258 -7.27 -8.52 0.48
N LYS A 259 -7.01 -8.89 1.73
CA LYS A 259 -7.13 -10.29 2.20
C LYS A 259 -8.51 -10.86 1.89
N GLN A 260 -9.55 -10.12 2.23
CA GLN A 260 -10.92 -10.51 1.97
C GLN A 260 -11.18 -10.68 0.47
N THR A 261 -10.79 -9.70 -0.37
CA THR A 261 -11.02 -9.79 -1.81
C THR A 261 -10.22 -10.93 -2.44
N MET A 262 -8.97 -11.16 -2.02
CA MET A 262 -8.12 -12.24 -2.51
C MET A 262 -8.44 -13.61 -1.88
N GLY A 263 -9.35 -13.69 -0.91
CA GLY A 263 -9.62 -14.93 -0.17
C GLY A 263 -8.40 -15.48 0.57
N ILE A 264 -7.55 -14.60 1.10
CA ILE A 264 -6.37 -14.95 1.92
C ILE A 264 -6.78 -14.89 3.38
N ASN A 265 -6.74 -16.04 4.06
CA ASN A 265 -7.03 -16.16 5.49
C ASN A 265 -5.75 -15.96 6.32
#